data_AF-A0A2M8H4E5-F1
#
_entry.id   AF-A0A2M8H4E5-F1
#
_cell.length_a   1.000
_cell.length_b   1.000
_cell.length_c   1.000
_cell.angle_alpha   90.00
_cell.angle_beta   90.00
_cell.angle_gamma   90.00
#
_symmetry.space_group_name_H-M   'P 1'
#
loop_
_entity.id
_entity.type
_entity.pdbx_description
1 polymer ?
#
loop_
_entity_poly.entity_id
_entity_poly.type
_entity_poly.pdbx_seq_one_letter_code
_entity_poly.pdbx_strand_id
1 'polypeptide(L)'
;MTPERFKRISDMLAMRQLDLTVCMEEVHKPHNLAAIVRTADAIGIHRVHAVWPKTWIHKRKGTARGSQNWVDVKLHPDIGSAVGELKAAGMQILATHLSESSVDFRTIDYTKPTAILVGQEKHGIGEEALALADHHILIPMVGMVQSLNVSVAAAAILYEAQRQRELAGCYQRGCPLSLEEQNSILFEGGYPIYAQLCKEKEMPYPQLGPAGEILADEAWWQQMQLTRKGWAAQQEDPMDMEYPSDEI
;
A
#
# COMPACT_ATOMS: atom_id res chain seq x y z
N MET A 1 -22.81 -4.26 -0.33
CA MET A 1 -22.26 -2.98 0.18
C MET A 1 -23.37 -1.95 0.13
N THR A 2 -23.46 -1.03 1.10
CA THR A 2 -24.45 0.05 1.03
C THR A 2 -23.96 1.18 0.12
N PRO A 3 -24.86 1.98 -0.50
CA PRO A 3 -24.47 3.12 -1.32
C PRO A 3 -23.59 4.13 -0.57
N GLU A 4 -23.82 4.34 0.73
CA GLU A 4 -23.01 5.24 1.55
C GLU A 4 -21.57 4.73 1.71
N ARG A 5 -21.40 3.40 1.88
CA ARG A 5 -20.06 2.79 1.96
C ARG A 5 -19.35 2.87 0.61
N PHE A 6 -20.07 2.61 -0.50
CA PHE A 6 -19.52 2.78 -1.85
C PHE A 6 -19.02 4.22 -2.06
N LYS A 7 -19.87 5.22 -1.79
CA LYS A 7 -19.51 6.63 -1.91
C LYS A 7 -18.28 6.98 -1.07
N ARG A 8 -18.20 6.53 0.19
CA ARG A 8 -17.06 6.79 1.07
C ARG A 8 -15.74 6.23 0.52
N ILE A 9 -15.77 5.03 -0.06
CA ILE A 9 -14.56 4.43 -0.65
C ILE A 9 -14.19 5.19 -1.93
N SER A 10 -15.16 5.50 -2.80
CA SER A 10 -14.93 6.27 -4.01
C SER A 10 -14.38 7.67 -3.73
N ASP A 11 -14.92 8.38 -2.73
CA ASP A 11 -14.43 9.70 -2.30
C ASP A 11 -12.98 9.60 -1.79
N MET A 12 -12.64 8.55 -1.02
CA MET A 12 -11.27 8.30 -0.56
C MET A 12 -10.32 8.00 -1.73
N LEU A 13 -10.75 7.18 -2.70
CA LEU A 13 -9.96 6.86 -3.90
C LEU A 13 -9.66 8.10 -4.74
N ALA A 14 -10.62 9.04 -4.81
CA ALA A 14 -10.47 10.30 -5.53
C ALA A 14 -9.39 11.22 -4.93
N MET A 15 -9.03 11.03 -3.66
CA MET A 15 -8.03 11.83 -2.96
C MET A 15 -6.64 11.19 -2.92
N ARG A 16 -6.46 9.99 -3.53
CA ARG A 16 -5.17 9.29 -3.49
C ARG A 16 -4.06 10.08 -4.20
N GLN A 17 -2.87 10.08 -3.60
CA GLN A 17 -1.65 10.69 -4.09
C GLN A 17 -0.67 9.56 -4.42
N LEU A 18 -0.57 9.18 -5.71
CA LEU A 18 0.29 8.07 -6.15
C LEU A 18 1.77 8.44 -6.18
N ASP A 19 2.05 9.73 -6.20
CA ASP A 19 3.37 10.35 -6.29
C ASP A 19 3.91 10.82 -4.92
N LEU A 20 3.25 10.47 -3.82
CA LEU A 20 3.74 10.68 -2.46
C LEU A 20 3.80 9.34 -1.73
N THR A 21 4.94 9.02 -1.12
CA THR A 21 5.10 7.78 -0.37
C THR A 21 6.09 7.89 0.79
N VAL A 22 6.07 6.87 1.65
CA VAL A 22 7.07 6.64 2.70
C VAL A 22 7.75 5.31 2.46
N CYS A 23 9.07 5.27 2.58
CA CYS A 23 9.85 4.05 2.60
C CYS A 23 10.48 3.84 3.98
N MET A 24 10.08 2.75 4.62
CA MET A 24 10.53 2.38 5.96
C MET A 24 11.73 1.44 5.87
N GLU A 25 12.89 1.90 6.31
CA GLU A 25 14.10 1.10 6.40
C GLU A 25 14.21 0.49 7.79
N GLU A 26 13.98 -0.82 7.87
CA GLU A 26 14.13 -1.61 9.09
C GLU A 26 13.38 -1.07 10.33
N VAL A 27 12.18 -0.49 10.15
CA VAL A 27 11.32 -0.10 11.27
C VAL A 27 10.83 -1.35 12.01
N HIS A 28 11.46 -1.64 13.16
CA HIS A 28 11.33 -2.91 13.87
C HIS A 28 10.02 -3.05 14.66
N LYS A 29 9.49 -1.94 15.17
CA LYS A 29 8.35 -1.97 16.10
C LYS A 29 7.01 -2.00 15.33
N PRO A 30 6.18 -3.05 15.50
CA PRO A 30 4.91 -3.17 14.77
C PRO A 30 3.95 -1.99 14.97
N HIS A 31 3.96 -1.36 16.16
CA HIS A 31 3.11 -0.20 16.43
C HIS A 31 3.53 1.05 15.64
N ASN A 32 4.84 1.24 15.40
CA ASN A 32 5.33 2.35 14.59
C ASN A 32 4.93 2.15 13.12
N LEU A 33 5.10 0.93 12.60
CA LEU A 33 4.63 0.56 11.25
C LEU A 33 3.12 0.82 11.11
N ALA A 34 2.31 0.33 12.04
CA ALA A 34 0.86 0.52 12.01
C ALA A 34 0.47 2.01 12.07
N ALA A 35 1.15 2.80 12.90
CA ALA A 35 0.93 4.24 12.99
C ALA A 35 1.30 4.97 11.70
N ILE A 36 2.42 4.62 11.06
CA ILE A 36 2.85 5.20 9.78
C ILE A 36 1.85 4.85 8.68
N VAL A 37 1.44 3.57 8.57
CA VAL A 37 0.43 3.14 7.58
C VAL A 37 -0.90 3.86 7.80
N ARG A 38 -1.32 4.05 9.05
CA ARG A 38 -2.54 4.81 9.39
C ARG A 38 -2.44 6.28 8.96
N THR A 39 -1.30 6.91 9.18
CA THR A 39 -1.06 8.29 8.73
C THR A 39 -1.04 8.36 7.20
N ALA A 40 -0.39 7.41 6.53
CA ALA A 40 -0.35 7.31 5.09
C ALA A 40 -1.77 7.23 4.50
N ASP A 41 -2.64 6.39 5.08
CA ASP A 41 -4.04 6.30 4.68
C ASP A 41 -4.76 7.65 4.82
N ALA A 42 -4.60 8.29 5.99
CA ALA A 42 -5.27 9.53 6.35
C ALA A 42 -4.94 10.70 5.40
N ILE A 43 -3.73 10.74 4.84
CA ILE A 43 -3.31 11.80 3.92
C ILE A 43 -3.38 11.40 2.45
N GLY A 44 -3.95 10.24 2.13
CA GLY A 44 -4.16 9.82 0.74
C GLY A 44 -2.99 9.08 0.09
N ILE A 45 -1.94 8.66 0.82
CA ILE A 45 -0.89 7.80 0.23
C ILE A 45 -1.51 6.46 -0.16
N HIS A 46 -1.27 6.03 -1.40
CA HIS A 46 -1.81 4.76 -1.91
C HIS A 46 -0.97 3.53 -1.53
N ARG A 47 0.36 3.70 -1.54
CA ARG A 47 1.33 2.64 -1.28
C ARG A 47 2.46 3.16 -0.41
N VAL A 48 2.87 2.37 0.57
CA VAL A 48 4.10 2.56 1.35
C VAL A 48 5.09 1.44 1.03
N HIS A 49 6.37 1.74 1.23
CA HIS A 49 7.47 0.84 0.93
C HIS A 49 8.14 0.42 2.24
N ALA A 50 8.59 -0.83 2.32
CA ALA A 50 9.33 -1.32 3.48
C ALA A 50 10.48 -2.22 3.05
N VAL A 51 11.64 -2.03 3.68
CA VAL A 51 12.76 -2.95 3.66
C VAL A 51 12.79 -3.60 5.03
N TRP A 52 12.57 -4.92 5.08
CA TRP A 52 12.62 -5.65 6.34
C TRP A 52 14.02 -6.18 6.62
N PRO A 53 14.37 -6.35 7.90
CA PRO A 53 15.57 -7.06 8.28
C PRO A 53 15.53 -8.47 7.67
N LYS A 54 16.67 -8.93 7.14
CA LYS A 54 16.81 -10.25 6.50
C LYS A 54 16.29 -11.40 7.38
N THR A 55 16.35 -11.23 8.71
CA THR A 55 15.85 -12.20 9.70
C THR A 55 14.32 -12.35 9.73
N TRP A 56 13.56 -11.38 9.21
CA TRP A 56 12.09 -11.38 9.21
C TRP A 56 11.48 -11.88 7.89
N ILE A 57 12.24 -11.86 6.80
CA ILE A 57 11.79 -12.19 5.44
C ILE A 57 11.20 -13.61 5.35
N HIS A 58 11.68 -14.55 6.18
CA HIS A 58 11.17 -15.92 6.21
C HIS A 58 9.78 -16.10 6.85
N LYS A 59 9.19 -15.07 7.46
CA LYS A 59 7.92 -15.19 8.22
C LYS A 59 6.68 -14.60 7.55
N ARG A 60 6.79 -13.99 6.37
CA ARG A 60 5.60 -13.45 5.64
C ARG A 60 5.69 -13.72 4.13
N LYS A 61 5.38 -14.96 3.72
CA LYS A 61 4.81 -15.20 2.39
C LYS A 61 3.31 -14.86 2.48
N GLY A 62 2.94 -13.66 2.08
CA GLY A 62 1.55 -13.22 2.03
C GLY A 62 1.39 -11.76 2.42
N THR A 63 1.15 -10.92 1.42
CA THR A 63 0.48 -9.63 1.58
C THR A 63 -0.98 -9.92 1.91
N ALA A 64 -1.24 -10.35 3.15
CA ALA A 64 -2.61 -10.45 3.65
C ALA A 64 -3.18 -9.03 3.79
N ARG A 65 -3.69 -8.49 2.68
CA ARG A 65 -4.59 -7.34 2.67
C ARG A 65 -5.85 -7.76 3.42
N GLY A 66 -5.86 -7.52 4.74
CA GLY A 66 -7.12 -7.49 5.47
C GLY A 66 -8.00 -6.39 4.89
N SER A 67 -9.31 -6.56 4.98
CA SER A 67 -10.36 -5.62 4.53
C SER A 67 -10.36 -4.23 5.21
N GLN A 68 -9.32 -3.96 5.99
CA GLN A 68 -9.07 -2.75 6.77
C GLN A 68 -7.83 -1.99 6.25
N ASN A 69 -7.09 -2.56 5.29
CA ASN A 69 -5.82 -2.00 4.82
C ASN A 69 -6.01 -1.35 3.44
N TRP A 70 -6.30 -0.05 3.45
CA TRP A 70 -6.52 0.77 2.25
C TRP A 70 -5.22 1.29 1.61
N VAL A 71 -4.09 0.98 2.24
CA VAL A 71 -2.73 1.33 1.83
C VAL A 71 -1.97 0.05 1.53
N ASP A 72 -1.40 -0.02 0.34
CA ASP A 72 -0.57 -1.14 -0.07
C ASP A 72 0.80 -1.06 0.61
N VAL A 73 1.30 -2.19 1.11
CA VAL A 73 2.65 -2.26 1.69
C VAL A 73 3.52 -3.09 0.76
N LYS A 74 4.38 -2.42 -0.01
CA LYS A 74 5.32 -3.07 -0.93
C LYS A 74 6.64 -3.34 -0.24
N LEU A 75 7.13 -4.56 -0.43
CA LEU A 75 8.31 -5.08 0.23
C LEU A 75 9.46 -5.17 -0.73
N HIS A 76 10.61 -4.70 -0.27
CA HIS A 76 11.83 -4.68 -1.05
C HIS A 76 12.90 -5.54 -0.38
N PRO A 77 13.78 -6.19 -1.16
CA PRO A 77 14.85 -7.01 -0.62
C PRO A 77 15.92 -6.19 0.12
N ASP A 78 16.17 -4.97 -0.34
CA ASP A 78 17.15 -4.03 0.20
C ASP A 78 16.75 -2.58 -0.16
N ILE A 79 17.45 -1.62 0.47
CA ILE A 79 17.15 -0.19 0.31
C ILE A 79 17.56 0.34 -1.06
N GLY A 80 18.65 -0.18 -1.64
CA GLY A 80 19.05 0.15 -3.01
C GLY A 80 17.97 -0.17 -4.04
N SER A 81 17.34 -1.35 -3.94
CA SER A 81 16.23 -1.76 -4.81
C SER A 81 15.01 -0.87 -4.63
N ALA A 82 14.65 -0.55 -3.37
CA ALA A 82 13.53 0.31 -3.06
C ALA A 82 13.72 1.72 -3.63
N VAL A 83 14.87 2.34 -3.36
CA VAL A 83 15.18 3.70 -3.84
C VAL A 83 15.34 3.72 -5.35
N GLY A 84 15.94 2.69 -5.95
CA GLY A 84 16.06 2.55 -7.40
C GLY A 84 14.70 2.60 -8.11
N GLU A 85 13.71 1.86 -7.60
CA GLU A 85 12.34 1.90 -8.13
C GLU A 85 11.69 3.28 -7.97
N LEU A 86 11.84 3.91 -6.81
CA LEU A 86 11.26 5.23 -6.53
C LEU A 86 11.88 6.33 -7.40
N LYS A 87 13.20 6.28 -7.63
CA LYS A 87 13.89 7.18 -8.56
C LYS A 87 13.48 6.92 -10.01
N ALA A 88 13.30 5.67 -10.42
CA ALA A 88 12.79 5.34 -11.75
C ALA A 88 11.36 5.88 -11.97
N ALA A 89 10.57 6.03 -10.91
CA ALA A 89 9.27 6.69 -10.93
C ALA A 89 9.35 8.24 -10.90
N GLY A 90 10.55 8.82 -10.96
CA GLY A 90 10.76 10.27 -10.99
C GLY A 90 10.58 10.95 -9.64
N MET A 91 10.63 10.21 -8.53
CA MET A 91 10.48 10.78 -7.18
C MET A 91 11.79 11.36 -6.67
N GLN A 92 11.69 12.53 -6.02
CA GLN A 92 12.77 13.00 -5.14
C GLN A 92 12.82 12.14 -3.88
N ILE A 93 14.03 11.83 -3.42
CA ILE A 93 14.28 10.96 -2.27
C ILE A 93 14.76 11.79 -1.09
N LEU A 94 13.99 11.80 -0.01
CA LEU A 94 14.27 12.59 1.18
C LEU A 94 14.59 11.67 2.34
N ALA A 95 15.78 11.76 2.92
CA ALA A 95 16.14 10.99 4.11
C ALA A 95 15.97 11.80 5.39
N THR A 96 15.23 11.26 6.36
CA THR A 96 15.19 11.84 7.72
C THR A 96 16.50 11.56 8.45
N HIS A 97 17.36 12.56 8.55
CA HIS A 97 18.69 12.44 9.14
C HIS A 97 19.01 13.66 9.97
N LEU A 98 19.77 13.46 11.05
CA LEU A 98 20.24 14.56 11.89
C LEU A 98 21.72 14.81 11.57
N SER A 99 21.98 15.74 10.65
CA SER A 99 23.32 16.21 10.31
C SER A 99 23.34 17.74 10.14
N GLU A 100 24.53 18.33 10.18
CA GLU A 100 24.71 19.76 9.89
C GLU A 100 24.32 20.13 8.45
N SER A 101 24.36 19.17 7.52
CA SER A 101 23.95 19.34 6.12
C SER A 101 22.45 19.18 5.89
N SER A 102 21.69 18.75 6.91
CA SER A 102 20.26 18.51 6.78
C SER A 102 19.48 19.83 6.77
N VAL A 103 18.48 19.92 5.89
CA VAL A 103 17.62 21.10 5.79
C VAL A 103 16.35 20.93 6.63
N ASP A 104 15.74 22.03 7.05
CA ASP A 104 14.43 22.00 7.71
C ASP A 104 13.40 21.38 6.77
N PHE A 105 12.69 20.34 7.20
CA PHE A 105 11.72 19.63 6.39
C PHE A 105 10.66 20.55 5.76
N ARG A 106 10.34 21.68 6.40
CA ARG A 106 9.35 22.65 5.92
C ARG A 106 9.77 23.43 4.67
N THR A 107 11.06 23.42 4.31
CA THR A 107 11.55 24.14 3.12
C THR A 107 11.48 23.31 1.84
N ILE A 108 11.19 22.02 1.96
CA ILE A 108 11.02 21.13 0.82
C ILE A 108 9.67 21.38 0.12
N ASP A 109 9.68 21.28 -1.21
CA ASP A 109 8.48 21.25 -2.03
C ASP A 109 7.98 19.81 -2.19
N TYR A 110 6.95 19.46 -1.41
CA TYR A 110 6.30 18.15 -1.41
C TYR A 110 5.19 18.01 -2.47
N THR A 111 4.92 19.07 -3.26
CA THR A 111 3.94 19.00 -4.36
C THR A 111 4.48 18.21 -5.56
N LYS A 112 5.80 18.04 -5.63
CA LYS A 112 6.49 17.15 -6.58
C LYS A 112 6.38 15.68 -6.16
N PRO A 113 6.61 14.74 -7.08
CA PRO A 113 6.76 13.32 -6.76
C PRO A 113 7.85 13.12 -5.69
N THR A 114 7.50 12.51 -4.56
CA THR A 114 8.33 12.49 -3.35
C THR A 114 8.23 11.17 -2.59
N ALA A 115 9.39 10.61 -2.26
CA ALA A 115 9.50 9.50 -1.32
C ALA A 115 10.29 9.95 -0.08
N ILE A 116 9.71 9.73 1.10
CA ILE A 116 10.35 10.04 2.39
C ILE A 116 10.87 8.74 2.99
N LEU A 117 12.19 8.64 3.13
CA LEU A 117 12.85 7.56 3.83
C LEU A 117 12.78 7.84 5.33
N VAL A 118 12.37 6.84 6.11
CA VAL A 118 12.39 6.86 7.58
C VAL A 118 13.06 5.59 8.09
N GLY A 119 13.93 5.75 9.09
CA GLY A 119 14.82 4.68 9.54
C GLY A 119 14.51 4.12 10.94
N GLN A 120 15.43 3.30 11.42
CA GLN A 120 15.37 2.62 12.72
C GLN A 120 15.34 3.59 13.90
N GLU A 121 14.71 3.20 15.01
CA GLU A 121 14.59 4.06 16.19
C GLU A 121 15.91 4.38 16.89
N LYS A 122 16.92 3.50 16.79
CA LYS A 122 18.21 3.66 17.48
C LYS A 122 19.30 4.25 16.60
N HIS A 123 19.36 3.81 15.35
CA HIS A 123 20.44 4.14 14.43
C HIS A 123 20.00 5.09 13.31
N GLY A 124 18.70 5.38 13.22
CA GLY A 124 18.15 6.17 12.12
C GLY A 124 18.23 5.42 10.80
N ILE A 125 18.44 6.18 9.73
CA ILE A 125 18.60 5.68 8.35
C ILE A 125 20.05 5.21 8.15
N GLY A 126 20.24 4.11 7.41
CA GLY A 126 21.55 3.55 7.11
C GLY A 126 22.36 4.42 6.15
N GLU A 127 23.69 4.28 6.17
CA GLU A 127 24.60 5.07 5.31
C GLU A 127 24.31 4.90 3.82
N GLU A 128 23.95 3.69 3.38
CA GLU A 128 23.55 3.42 2.00
C GLU A 128 22.34 4.28 1.59
N ALA A 129 21.31 4.30 2.43
CA ALA A 129 20.10 5.07 2.18
C ALA A 129 20.36 6.59 2.21
N LEU A 130 21.25 7.07 3.08
CA LEU A 130 21.70 8.46 3.11
C LEU A 130 22.44 8.86 1.84
N ALA A 131 23.31 7.98 1.32
CA ALA A 131 24.06 8.22 0.09
C ALA A 131 23.15 8.22 -1.16
N LEU A 132 22.05 7.49 -1.13
CA LEU A 132 21.07 7.43 -2.21
C LEU A 132 20.06 8.59 -2.19
N ALA A 133 19.89 9.28 -1.07
CA ALA A 133 18.94 10.38 -0.94
C ALA A 133 19.38 11.64 -1.69
N ASP A 134 18.43 12.37 -2.26
CA ASP A 134 18.68 13.65 -2.94
C ASP A 134 18.82 14.79 -1.92
N HIS A 135 18.07 14.72 -0.82
CA HIS A 135 18.17 15.64 0.31
C HIS A 135 18.10 14.92 1.66
N HIS A 136 18.81 15.48 2.64
CA HIS A 136 18.65 15.11 4.05
C HIS A 136 17.78 16.16 4.71
N ILE A 137 16.75 15.71 5.43
CA ILE A 137 15.79 16.59 6.10
C ILE A 137 15.76 16.31 7.60
N LEU A 138 15.57 17.38 8.38
CA LEU A 138 15.37 17.30 9.82
C LEU A 138 14.11 18.04 10.26
N ILE A 139 13.60 17.65 11.42
CA ILE A 139 12.60 18.41 12.16
C ILE A 139 13.36 19.20 13.24
N PRO A 140 13.26 20.54 13.28
CA PRO A 140 13.97 21.30 14.31
C PRO A 140 13.49 20.96 15.71
N MET A 141 14.44 20.65 16.59
CA MET A 141 14.19 20.38 18.01
C MET A 141 14.59 21.60 18.83
N VAL A 142 13.67 22.09 19.66
CA VAL A 142 13.92 23.23 20.58
C VAL A 142 14.13 22.78 22.03
N GLY A 143 13.86 21.50 22.33
CA GLY A 143 13.99 20.92 23.65
C GLY A 143 15.30 20.13 23.83
N MET A 144 15.39 19.37 24.92
CA MET A 144 16.58 18.57 25.25
C MET A 144 16.66 17.23 24.50
N VAL A 145 15.57 16.80 23.85
CA VAL A 145 15.55 15.55 23.08
C VAL A 145 16.19 15.74 21.71
N GLN A 146 16.92 14.73 21.25
CA GLN A 146 17.62 14.78 19.96
C GLN A 146 16.72 14.41 18.77
N SER A 147 15.65 13.65 19.03
CA SER A 147 14.75 13.16 17.99
C SER A 147 13.36 12.86 18.53
N LEU A 148 12.39 12.75 17.60
CA LEU A 148 11.05 12.26 17.87
C LEU A 148 10.98 10.74 17.65
N ASN A 149 9.91 10.12 18.14
CA ASN A 149 9.53 8.78 17.70
C ASN A 149 9.34 8.77 16.17
N VAL A 150 9.81 7.72 15.48
CA VAL A 150 9.78 7.61 14.01
C VAL A 150 8.39 7.82 13.41
N SER A 151 7.33 7.28 14.05
CA SER A 151 5.96 7.47 13.57
C SER A 151 5.46 8.91 13.75
N VAL A 152 5.91 9.60 14.81
CA VAL A 152 5.60 11.01 15.05
C VAL A 152 6.35 11.90 14.07
N ALA A 153 7.63 11.61 13.81
CA ALA A 153 8.42 12.32 12.81
C ALA A 153 7.83 12.16 11.40
N ALA A 154 7.49 10.92 11.02
CA ALA A 154 6.82 10.63 9.76
C ALA A 154 5.49 11.40 9.67
N ALA A 155 4.67 11.39 10.71
CA ALA A 155 3.41 12.13 10.72
C ALA A 155 3.60 13.64 10.56
N ALA A 156 4.55 14.24 11.25
CA ALA A 156 4.83 15.68 11.12
C ALA A 156 5.22 16.06 9.69
N ILE A 157 6.11 15.29 9.06
CA ILE A 157 6.56 15.53 7.68
C ILE A 157 5.41 15.30 6.70
N LEU A 158 4.66 14.21 6.87
CA LEU A 158 3.54 13.86 5.99
C LEU A 158 2.40 14.88 6.06
N TYR A 159 2.11 15.45 7.23
CA TYR A 159 1.10 16.50 7.33
C TYR A 159 1.55 17.83 6.74
N GLU A 160 2.86 18.15 6.73
CA GLU A 160 3.36 19.28 5.94
C GLU A 160 3.21 19.01 4.44
N ALA A 161 3.54 17.80 3.98
CA ALA A 161 3.33 17.40 2.60
C ALA A 161 1.85 17.48 2.20
N GLN A 162 0.95 16.99 3.05
CA GLN A 162 -0.50 17.09 2.86
C GLN A 162 -0.95 18.55 2.79
N ARG A 163 -0.48 19.41 3.70
CA ARG A 163 -0.80 20.84 3.71
C ARG A 163 -0.39 21.51 2.40
N GLN A 164 0.84 21.28 1.93
CA GLN A 164 1.33 21.86 0.68
C GLN A 164 0.50 21.38 -0.52
N ARG A 165 0.20 20.08 -0.58
CA ARG A 165 -0.62 19.45 -1.64
C ARG A 165 -2.06 19.92 -1.63
N GLU A 166 -2.64 20.16 -0.46
CA GLU A 166 -3.97 20.74 -0.32
C GLU A 166 -4.01 22.18 -0.85
N LEU A 167 -3.05 23.00 -0.47
CA LEU A 167 -2.94 24.39 -0.96
C LEU A 167 -2.68 24.46 -2.48
N ALA A 168 -1.95 23.49 -3.03
CA ALA A 168 -1.71 23.35 -4.46
C ALA A 168 -2.87 22.67 -5.23
N GLY A 169 -3.93 22.25 -4.52
CA GLY A 169 -5.10 21.61 -5.11
C GLY A 169 -4.90 20.17 -5.61
N CYS A 170 -3.85 19.49 -5.16
CA CYS A 170 -3.52 18.13 -5.57
C CYS A 170 -4.60 17.09 -5.19
N TYR A 171 -5.46 17.39 -4.22
CA TYR A 171 -6.58 16.54 -3.81
C TYR A 171 -7.89 16.77 -4.59
N GLN A 172 -7.94 17.78 -5.47
CA GLN A 172 -9.14 18.07 -6.28
C GLN A 172 -9.04 17.54 -7.73
N ARG A 173 -8.01 16.73 -8.03
CA ARG A 173 -7.71 16.24 -9.38
C ARG A 173 -8.58 15.05 -9.84
N GLY A 174 -9.34 14.45 -8.92
CA GLY A 174 -10.06 13.20 -9.17
C GLY A 174 -9.18 11.97 -8.98
N CYS A 175 -9.75 10.77 -9.17
CA CYS A 175 -9.04 9.52 -8.91
C CYS A 175 -7.94 9.26 -9.94
N PRO A 176 -6.67 9.11 -9.53
CA PRO A 176 -5.55 8.86 -10.44
C PRO A 176 -5.41 7.37 -10.83
N LEU A 177 -6.19 6.48 -10.21
CA LEU A 177 -6.12 5.04 -10.45
C LEU A 177 -6.92 4.64 -11.69
N SER A 178 -6.51 3.57 -12.36
CA SER A 178 -7.29 2.98 -13.45
C SER A 178 -8.66 2.47 -12.96
N LEU A 179 -9.64 2.36 -13.86
CA LEU A 179 -10.97 1.83 -13.51
C LEU A 179 -10.90 0.41 -12.95
N GLU A 180 -9.96 -0.41 -13.43
CA GLU A 180 -9.73 -1.77 -12.95
C GLU A 180 -9.21 -1.81 -11.51
N GLU A 181 -8.23 -0.94 -11.18
CA GLU A 181 -7.72 -0.80 -9.82
C GLU A 181 -8.79 -0.27 -8.87
N GLN A 182 -9.57 0.72 -9.32
CA GLN A 182 -10.71 1.25 -8.56
C GLN A 182 -11.73 0.15 -8.27
N ASN A 183 -12.15 -0.62 -9.28
CA ASN A 183 -13.10 -1.72 -9.12
C ASN A 183 -12.56 -2.76 -8.12
N SER A 184 -11.27 -3.11 -8.24
CA SER A 184 -10.65 -4.07 -7.34
C SER A 184 -10.67 -3.61 -5.89
N ILE A 185 -10.28 -2.35 -5.62
CA ILE A 185 -10.27 -1.80 -4.25
C ILE A 185 -11.70 -1.65 -3.71
N LEU A 186 -12.65 -1.20 -4.54
CA LEU A 186 -14.06 -1.10 -4.16
C LEU A 186 -14.66 -2.47 -3.84
N PHE A 187 -14.32 -3.50 -4.61
CA PHE A 187 -14.78 -4.86 -4.39
C PHE A 187 -14.18 -5.45 -3.10
N GLU A 188 -12.86 -5.35 -2.91
CA GLU A 188 -12.17 -5.80 -1.69
C GLU A 188 -12.69 -5.09 -0.43
N GLY A 189 -12.89 -3.77 -0.50
CA GLY A 189 -13.35 -2.94 0.60
C GLY A 189 -14.86 -3.03 0.86
N GLY A 190 -15.66 -3.33 -0.17
CA GLY A 190 -17.11 -3.40 -0.11
C GLY A 190 -17.67 -4.79 0.20
N TYR A 191 -16.98 -5.82 -0.28
CA TYR A 191 -17.41 -7.22 -0.24
C TYR A 191 -16.28 -8.15 0.18
N PRO A 192 -15.72 -7.99 1.40
CA PRO A 192 -14.50 -8.68 1.79
C PRO A 192 -14.62 -10.21 1.79
N ILE A 193 -15.81 -10.75 2.11
CA ILE A 193 -16.09 -12.19 2.07
C ILE A 193 -16.00 -12.71 0.62
N TYR A 194 -16.67 -12.05 -0.32
CA TYR A 194 -16.63 -12.44 -1.73
C TYR A 194 -15.25 -12.22 -2.34
N ALA A 195 -14.56 -11.13 -1.98
CA ALA A 195 -13.18 -10.90 -2.41
C ALA A 195 -12.24 -12.03 -1.97
N GLN A 196 -12.38 -12.52 -0.74
CA GLN A 196 -11.63 -13.68 -0.27
C GLN A 196 -11.98 -14.95 -1.06
N LEU A 197 -13.26 -15.22 -1.31
CA LEU A 197 -13.69 -16.37 -2.10
C LEU A 197 -13.16 -16.32 -3.54
N CYS A 198 -13.21 -15.16 -4.19
CA CYS A 198 -12.63 -14.96 -5.52
C CYS A 198 -11.12 -15.25 -5.52
N LYS A 199 -10.38 -14.79 -4.50
CA LYS A 199 -8.94 -15.10 -4.38
C LYS A 199 -8.69 -16.60 -4.20
N GLU A 200 -9.48 -17.26 -3.34
CA GLU A 200 -9.35 -18.70 -3.09
C GLU A 200 -9.68 -19.56 -4.31
N LYS A 201 -10.57 -19.07 -5.18
CA LYS A 201 -11.01 -19.74 -6.41
C LYS A 201 -10.28 -19.24 -7.67
N GLU A 202 -9.31 -18.34 -7.54
CA GLU A 202 -8.59 -17.70 -8.64
C GLU A 202 -9.52 -17.04 -9.69
N MET A 203 -10.64 -16.50 -9.23
CA MET A 203 -11.64 -15.86 -10.07
C MET A 203 -11.45 -14.35 -10.14
N PRO A 204 -11.73 -13.71 -11.30
CA PRO A 204 -11.71 -12.26 -11.41
C PRO A 204 -12.82 -11.62 -10.57
N TYR A 205 -12.61 -10.35 -10.21
CA TYR A 205 -13.63 -9.57 -9.54
C TYR A 205 -14.67 -9.08 -10.54
N PRO A 206 -15.97 -9.30 -10.26
CA PRO A 206 -17.02 -8.72 -11.09
C PRO A 206 -17.00 -7.20 -11.00
N GLN A 207 -17.60 -6.55 -11.99
CA GLN A 207 -17.76 -5.10 -11.99
C GLN A 207 -18.80 -4.68 -10.94
N LEU A 208 -18.61 -3.49 -10.39
CA LEU A 208 -19.59 -2.88 -9.51
C LEU A 208 -20.46 -1.86 -10.25
N GLY A 209 -21.76 -1.89 -9.97
CA GLY A 209 -22.71 -0.92 -10.50
C GLY A 209 -22.62 0.44 -9.79
N PRO A 210 -23.41 1.44 -10.23
CA PRO A 210 -23.33 2.81 -9.74
C PRO A 210 -23.71 2.97 -8.26
N ALA A 211 -24.44 2.02 -7.66
CA ALA A 211 -24.76 2.02 -6.23
C ALA A 211 -23.86 1.05 -5.42
N GLY A 212 -22.84 0.47 -6.06
CA GLY A 212 -21.93 -0.50 -5.46
C GLY A 212 -22.49 -1.92 -5.40
N GLU A 213 -23.53 -2.24 -6.15
CA GLU A 213 -24.05 -3.60 -6.36
C GLU A 213 -23.10 -4.44 -7.22
N ILE A 214 -23.06 -5.75 -6.96
CA ILE A 214 -22.24 -6.68 -7.77
C ILE A 214 -22.95 -6.94 -9.10
N LEU A 215 -22.31 -6.61 -10.20
CA LEU A 215 -22.75 -6.94 -11.56
C LEU A 215 -22.08 -8.24 -12.00
N ALA A 216 -22.70 -9.37 -11.65
CA ALA A 216 -22.23 -10.71 -11.98
C ALA A 216 -23.37 -11.55 -12.55
N ASP A 217 -23.02 -12.51 -13.41
CA ASP A 217 -23.97 -13.44 -14.00
C ASP A 217 -24.38 -14.57 -13.03
N GLU A 218 -25.38 -15.36 -13.41
CA GLU A 218 -25.83 -16.49 -12.60
C GLU A 218 -24.73 -17.53 -12.37
N ALA A 219 -23.84 -17.73 -13.34
CA ALA A 219 -22.72 -18.66 -13.24
C ALA A 219 -21.79 -18.25 -12.08
N TRP A 220 -21.43 -16.97 -11.98
CA TRP A 220 -20.61 -16.47 -10.88
C TRP A 220 -21.28 -16.69 -9.51
N TRP A 221 -22.59 -16.45 -9.40
CA TRP A 221 -23.34 -16.68 -8.16
C TRP A 221 -23.39 -18.16 -7.77
N GLN A 222 -23.58 -19.06 -8.73
CA GLN A 222 -23.50 -20.51 -8.50
C GLN A 222 -22.12 -20.89 -7.98
N GLN A 223 -21.06 -20.34 -8.58
CA GLN A 223 -19.67 -20.60 -8.15
C GLN A 223 -19.40 -20.11 -6.73
N MET A 224 -20.02 -19.02 -6.28
CA MET A 224 -19.91 -18.53 -4.90
C MET A 224 -20.62 -19.43 -3.87
N GLN A 225 -21.65 -20.16 -4.28
CA GLN A 225 -22.39 -21.10 -3.40
C GLN A 225 -21.69 -22.46 -3.26
N LEU A 226 -20.82 -22.82 -4.22
CA LEU A 226 -20.07 -24.07 -4.18
C LEU A 226 -19.07 -24.09 -3.01
N THR A 227 -19.24 -25.08 -2.13
CA THR A 227 -18.27 -25.39 -1.08
C THR A 227 -16.89 -25.70 -1.68
N ARG A 228 -15.83 -25.54 -0.88
CA ARG A 228 -14.45 -25.75 -1.33
C ARG A 228 -14.22 -27.11 -2.02
N LYS A 229 -14.90 -28.17 -1.55
CA LYS A 229 -14.85 -29.50 -2.17
C LYS A 229 -15.59 -29.56 -3.52
N GLY A 230 -16.76 -28.93 -3.62
CA GLY A 230 -17.52 -28.86 -4.86
C GLY A 230 -16.83 -28.03 -5.95
N TRP A 231 -16.02 -27.04 -5.56
CA TRP A 231 -15.19 -26.26 -6.48
C TRP A 231 -14.01 -27.07 -7.04
N ALA A 232 -13.24 -27.75 -6.17
CA ALA A 232 -12.11 -28.57 -6.62
C ALA A 232 -12.53 -29.71 -7.56
N ALA A 233 -13.68 -30.34 -7.29
CA ALA A 233 -14.24 -31.40 -8.14
C ALA A 233 -14.73 -30.93 -9.52
N GLN A 234 -14.92 -29.61 -9.73
CA GLN A 234 -15.22 -29.05 -11.06
C GLN A 234 -13.97 -28.64 -11.84
N GLN A 235 -12.81 -28.53 -11.18
CA GLN A 235 -11.53 -28.24 -11.83
C GLN A 235 -10.77 -29.51 -12.26
N GLU A 236 -11.16 -30.68 -11.75
CA GLU A 236 -10.68 -31.96 -12.26
C GLU A 236 -11.40 -32.26 -13.60
N ASP A 237 -10.65 -32.12 -14.69
CA ASP A 237 -11.09 -32.44 -16.05
C ASP A 237 -11.50 -33.92 -16.15
N PRO A 238 -12.69 -34.29 -16.66
CA PRO A 238 -13.10 -35.67 -16.88
C PRO A 238 -12.37 -36.33 -18.09
N MET A 239 -11.07 -36.04 -18.29
CA MET A 239 -10.28 -36.55 -19.40
C MET A 239 -9.09 -37.44 -18.97
N ASP A 240 -8.96 -37.75 -17.68
CA ASP A 240 -8.02 -38.75 -17.13
C ASP A 240 -8.73 -40.06 -16.67
N MET A 241 -9.96 -40.31 -17.11
CA MET A 241 -10.48 -41.68 -17.08
C MET A 241 -10.00 -42.43 -18.32
N GLU A 242 -8.77 -42.94 -18.26
CA GLU A 242 -8.35 -44.10 -19.05
C GLU A 242 -9.39 -45.20 -18.84
N TYR A 243 -10.24 -45.42 -19.84
CA TYR A 243 -11.05 -46.63 -19.91
C TYR A 243 -10.09 -47.83 -19.98
N PRO A 244 -10.20 -48.84 -19.11
CA PRO A 244 -9.55 -50.10 -19.36
C PRO A 244 -10.16 -50.65 -20.66
N SER A 245 -9.34 -50.77 -21.71
CA SER A 245 -9.69 -51.54 -22.88
C SER A 245 -9.73 -53.02 -22.47
N ASP A 246 -10.92 -53.49 -22.13
CA ASP A 246 -11.24 -54.91 -22.15
C ASP A 246 -11.27 -55.41 -23.61
N GLU A 247 -10.87 -56.68 -23.79
CA GLU A 247 -10.86 -57.52 -25.02
C GLU A 247 -9.58 -57.40 -25.88
N ILE A 248 -8.80 -58.45 -26.18
CA ILE A 248 -9.03 -59.91 -26.33
C ILE A 248 -7.77 -60.69 -25.88
#